data_AF-A0A0N9HTB4-F1
#
_entry.id   AF-A0A0N9HTB4-F1
#
_cell.length_a   1.000
_cell.length_b   1.000
_cell.length_c   1.000
_cell.angle_alpha   90.00
_cell.angle_beta   90.00
_cell.angle_gamma   90.00
#
_symmetry.space_group_name_H-M   'P 1'
#
loop_
_entity.id
_entity.type
_entity.pdbx_description
1 polymer ?
#
loop_
_entity_poly.entity_id
_entity_poly.type
_entity_poly.pdbx_seq_one_letter_code
_entity_poly.pdbx_strand_id
1 'polypeptide(L)'
;MAEQTPRVQIHFTPTGSSWVNQVERWFGLLTDTLIRRGVHTSVPVLEKDIREWIDTWNADPKPFTWTETADEISTPSPATSPRSPHTTETTQTLGLEISDAGH
;
A
#
# COMPACT_ATOMS: atom_id res chain seq x y z
N MET A 1 -3.30 11.66 33.78
CA MET A 1 -2.24 11.47 32.77
C MET A 1 -2.86 10.68 31.63
N ALA A 2 -3.11 11.29 30.48
CA ALA A 2 -3.71 10.58 29.35
C ALA A 2 -2.64 9.72 28.68
N GLU A 3 -2.90 8.42 28.60
CA GLU A 3 -2.04 7.45 27.93
C GLU A 3 -2.15 7.65 26.42
N GLN A 4 -1.05 7.99 25.76
CA GLN A 4 -1.01 8.17 24.32
C GLN A 4 -1.01 6.79 23.65
N THR A 5 -2.11 6.40 23.03
CA THR A 5 -2.18 5.20 22.19
C THR A 5 -1.76 5.54 20.76
N PRO A 6 -0.72 4.89 20.19
CA PRO A 6 -0.33 5.13 18.81
C PRO A 6 -1.39 4.56 17.86
N ARG A 7 -1.92 5.40 16.97
CA ARG A 7 -2.88 4.99 15.93
C ARG A 7 -2.13 4.36 14.77
N VAL A 8 -1.92 3.05 14.84
CA VAL A 8 -1.33 2.28 13.72
C VAL A 8 -2.47 1.72 12.87
N GLN A 9 -2.47 2.04 11.57
CA GLN A 9 -3.36 1.42 10.58
C GLN A 9 -2.54 0.54 9.64
N ILE A 10 -2.96 -0.71 9.50
CA ILE A 10 -2.29 -1.68 8.61
C ILE A 10 -3.05 -1.71 7.29
N HIS A 11 -2.37 -1.41 6.19
CA HIS A 11 -2.92 -1.51 4.84
C HIS A 11 -2.43 -2.79 4.18
N PHE A 12 -3.35 -3.51 3.53
CA PHE A 12 -2.99 -4.62 2.66
C PHE A 12 -2.58 -4.04 1.30
N THR A 13 -1.39 -4.38 0.84
CA THR A 13 -0.88 -3.92 -0.46
C THR A 13 -1.43 -4.81 -1.57
N PRO A 14 -2.12 -4.25 -2.58
CA PRO A 14 -2.67 -5.03 -3.68
C PRO A 14 -1.60 -5.82 -4.44
N THR A 15 -2.00 -6.93 -5.05
CA THR A 15 -1.16 -7.63 -6.03
C THR A 15 -0.77 -6.68 -7.16
N GLY A 16 0.53 -6.59 -7.48
CA GLY A 16 1.05 -5.60 -8.44
C GLY A 16 1.52 -4.29 -7.80
N SER A 17 1.72 -4.26 -6.49
CA SER A 17 2.22 -3.07 -5.80
C SER A 17 3.67 -2.71 -6.18
N SER A 18 3.84 -1.65 -6.97
CA SER A 18 5.12 -1.13 -7.46
C SER A 18 6.09 -0.61 -6.40
N TRP A 19 5.60 -0.31 -5.18
CA TRP A 19 6.46 0.07 -4.06
C TRP A 19 7.36 -1.08 -3.59
N VAL A 20 6.92 -2.34 -3.74
CA VAL A 20 7.73 -3.52 -3.38
C VAL A 20 8.98 -3.58 -4.25
N ASN A 21 8.87 -3.25 -5.55
CA ASN A 21 10.02 -3.19 -6.45
C ASN A 21 11.09 -2.16 -6.00
N GLN A 22 10.71 -1.07 -5.32
CA GLN A 22 11.71 -0.15 -4.75
C GLN A 22 12.40 -0.74 -3.52
N VAL A 23 11.65 -1.41 -2.65
CA VAL A 23 12.20 -2.09 -1.48
C VAL A 23 13.16 -3.20 -1.92
N GLU A 24 12.79 -3.99 -2.92
CA GLU A 24 13.64 -5.01 -3.53
C GLU A 24 14.94 -4.41 -4.11
N ARG A 25 14.85 -3.30 -4.84
CA ARG A 25 16.03 -2.61 -5.38
C ARG A 25 16.94 -2.06 -4.29
N TRP A 26 16.37 -1.51 -3.22
CA TRP A 26 17.12 -1.02 -2.07
C TRP A 26 17.89 -2.15 -1.38
N PHE A 27 17.25 -3.30 -1.14
CA PHE A 27 17.93 -4.48 -0.58
C PHE A 27 18.98 -5.05 -1.54
N GLY A 28 18.75 -5.01 -2.85
CA GLY A 28 19.75 -5.36 -3.85
C GLY A 28 20.99 -4.49 -3.76
N LEU A 29 20.82 -3.18 -3.60
CA LEU A 29 21.92 -2.23 -3.46
C LEU A 29 22.73 -2.45 -2.18
N LEU A 30 22.05 -2.63 -1.03
CA LEU A 30 22.70 -3.00 0.23
C LEU A 30 23.53 -4.27 0.06
N THR A 31 22.97 -5.29 -0.60
CA THR A 31 23.63 -6.57 -0.83
C THR A 31 24.89 -6.42 -1.69
N ASP A 32 24.80 -5.68 -2.80
CA ASP A 32 25.90 -5.55 -3.74
C ASP A 32 27.02 -4.62 -3.26
N THR A 33 26.71 -3.65 -2.42
CA THR A 33 27.69 -2.65 -1.93
C THR A 33 28.31 -3.03 -0.61
N LEU A 34 27.55 -3.61 0.32
CA LEU A 34 28.01 -3.99 1.65
C LEU A 34 28.23 -5.50 1.75
N ILE A 35 27.16 -6.30 1.64
CA ILE A 35 27.17 -7.72 2.05
C ILE A 35 28.12 -8.57 1.20
N ARG A 36 28.13 -8.37 -0.12
CA ARG A 36 28.95 -9.17 -1.04
C ARG A 36 30.41 -8.70 -1.12
N ARG A 37 30.69 -7.46 -0.72
CA ARG A 37 32.02 -6.83 -0.86
C ARG A 37 32.75 -6.65 0.46
N GLY A 38 32.03 -6.74 1.59
CA GLY A 38 32.57 -6.61 2.93
C GLY A 38 33.19 -7.89 3.45
N VAL A 39 34.21 -7.74 4.31
CA VAL A 39 34.77 -8.82 5.11
C VAL A 39 34.26 -8.63 6.54
N HIS A 40 33.13 -9.26 6.86
CA HIS A 40 32.53 -9.17 8.18
C HIS A 40 33.03 -10.32 9.05
N THR A 41 33.88 -10.01 10.02
CA THR A 41 34.59 -11.03 10.83
C THR A 41 33.72 -11.66 11.90
N SER A 42 32.55 -11.08 12.18
CA SER A 42 31.56 -11.59 13.14
C SER A 42 30.18 -10.96 12.90
N VAL A 43 29.14 -11.55 13.50
CA VAL A 43 27.77 -11.03 13.43
C VAL A 43 27.64 -9.60 14.00
N PRO A 44 28.22 -9.25 15.17
CA PRO A 44 28.15 -7.87 15.67
C PRO A 44 28.81 -6.85 14.74
N VAL A 45 29.89 -7.24 14.05
CA VAL A 45 30.54 -6.39 13.05
C VAL A 45 29.61 -6.18 11.85
N LEU A 46 29.01 -7.24 11.32
CA LEU A 46 28.02 -7.14 10.24
C LEU A 46 26.84 -6.22 10.62
N GLU A 47 26.29 -6.38 11.83
CA GLU A 47 25.18 -5.53 12.29
C GLU A 47 25.58 -4.06 12.33
N LYS A 48 26.77 -3.76 12.88
CA LYS A 48 27.31 -2.40 12.92
C LYS A 48 27.47 -1.83 11.51
N ASP A 49 28.07 -2.60 10.60
CA ASP A 49 28.33 -2.17 9.23
C ASP A 49 27.01 -1.89 8.47
N ILE A 50 25.97 -2.70 8.69
CA ILE A 50 24.63 -2.45 8.12
C ILE A 50 24.04 -1.14 8.66
N ARG A 51 24.13 -0.88 9.96
CA ARG A 51 23.62 0.36 10.57
C ARG A 51 24.33 1.59 10.02
N GLU A 52 25.66 1.56 9.97
CA GLU A 52 26.47 2.65 9.41
C GLU A 52 26.16 2.90 7.92
N TRP A 53 25.95 1.82 7.16
CA TRP A 53 25.56 1.93 5.76
C TRP A 53 24.17 2.57 5.59
N ILE A 54 23.20 2.18 6.44
CA ILE A 54 21.85 2.77 6.44
C ILE A 54 21.91 4.25 6.78
N ASP A 55 22.66 4.64 7.81
CA ASP A 55 22.82 6.04 8.22
C ASP A 55 23.46 6.87 7.09
N THR A 56 24.47 6.31 6.42
CA THR A 56 25.14 6.96 5.27
C THR A 56 24.18 7.12 4.09
N TRP A 57 23.41 6.08 3.76
CA TRP A 57 22.41 6.14 2.69
C TRP A 57 21.31 7.17 2.99
N ASN A 58 20.84 7.22 4.24
CA ASN A 58 19.79 8.15 4.65
C ASN A 58 20.26 9.61 4.70
N ALA A 59 21.56 9.87 4.85
CA ALA A 59 22.11 11.22 4.83
C ALA A 59 22.06 11.88 3.44
N ASP A 60 22.24 11.10 2.37
CA ASP A 60 22.11 11.53 0.97
C ASP A 60 21.44 10.44 0.13
N PRO A 61 20.10 10.28 0.26
CA PRO A 61 19.39 9.19 -0.38
C PRO A 61 19.34 9.40 -1.89
N LYS A 62 19.61 8.33 -2.65
CA LYS A 62 19.46 8.32 -4.11
C LYS A 62 18.17 7.58 -4.47
N PRO A 63 17.07 8.30 -4.75
CA PRO A 63 15.78 7.66 -4.99
C PRO A 63 15.82 6.82 -6.26
N PHE A 64 15.18 5.65 -6.22
CA PHE A 64 14.94 4.88 -7.44
C PHE A 64 13.82 5.55 -8.24
N THR A 65 13.99 5.62 -9.56
CA THR A 65 12.96 6.16 -10.45
C THR A 65 11.74 5.23 -10.46
N TRP A 66 10.57 5.81 -10.21
CA TRP A 66 9.29 5.13 -10.39
C TRP A 66 8.99 5.01 -11.88
N THR A 67 8.73 3.79 -12.36
CA THR A 67 8.33 3.54 -13.76
C THR A 67 6.85 3.21 -13.94
N GLU A 68 6.05 3.18 -12.87
CA GLU A 68 4.64 2.80 -12.96
C GLU A 68 3.72 4.02 -12.89
N THR A 69 2.98 4.27 -13.97
CA THR A 69 1.92 5.29 -14.05
C THR A 69 0.69 4.82 -13.27
N ALA A 70 0.08 5.73 -12.48
CA ALA A 70 -1.09 5.45 -11.66
C ALA A 70 -2.30 4.87 -12.42
N ASP A 71 -2.34 5.02 -13.75
CA ASP A 71 -3.40 4.53 -14.63
C ASP A 71 -3.45 2.99 -14.76
N GLU A 72 -2.38 2.25 -14.42
CA GLU A 72 -2.41 0.77 -14.42
C GLU A 72 -3.01 0.18 -13.14
N ILE A 73 -3.20 0.99 -12.08
CA ILE A 73 -3.58 0.51 -10.75
C ILE A 73 -5.10 0.49 -10.52
N SER A 74 -5.93 1.03 -11.44
CA SER A 74 -7.39 0.96 -11.29
C SER A 74 -8.17 0.75 -12.59
N THR A 75 -8.30 -0.51 -12.98
CA THR A 75 -9.60 -0.98 -13.49
C THR A 75 -9.93 -2.31 -12.81
N PRO A 76 -10.96 -2.39 -11.95
CA PRO A 76 -11.55 -3.69 -11.65
C PRO A 76 -12.03 -4.29 -12.97
N SER A 77 -11.46 -5.43 -13.35
CA SER A 77 -11.98 -6.22 -14.48
C SER A 77 -13.45 -6.54 -14.20
N PRO A 78 -14.40 -6.24 -15.10
CA PRO A 78 -15.80 -6.60 -14.94
C PRO A 78 -15.97 -8.09 -15.28
N ALA A 79 -15.30 -8.97 -14.55
CA ALA A 79 -15.42 -10.41 -14.69
C ALA A 79 -15.98 -11.02 -13.41
N THR A 80 -17.05 -10.45 -12.89
CA THR A 80 -18.07 -11.22 -12.14
C THR A 80 -19.41 -10.53 -12.33
N SER A 81 -20.05 -10.78 -13.47
CA SER A 81 -21.50 -10.60 -13.58
C SER A 81 -22.16 -11.79 -12.88
N PRO A 82 -22.84 -11.64 -11.73
CA PRO A 82 -23.81 -12.63 -11.32
C PRO A 82 -25.04 -12.42 -12.20
N ARG A 83 -25.24 -13.37 -13.11
CA ARG A 83 -26.46 -13.64 -13.87
C ARG A 83 -27.72 -13.29 -13.06
N SER A 84 -28.48 -12.27 -13.47
CA SER A 84 -29.82 -11.99 -12.94
C SER A 84 -30.76 -13.18 -13.14
N PRO A 85 -31.52 -13.58 -12.12
CA PRO A 85 -32.85 -14.14 -12.27
C PRO A 85 -33.90 -13.06 -11.97
N HIS A 86 -34.77 -12.82 -12.95
CA HIS A 86 -36.16 -12.36 -12.84
C HIS A 86 -36.71 -12.01 -11.44
N THR A 87 -37.40 -10.87 -11.32
CA THR A 87 -38.80 -10.77 -10.85
C THR A 87 -39.29 -9.33 -11.08
N THR A 88 -40.27 -9.19 -11.96
CA THR A 88 -41.12 -8.00 -12.06
C THR A 88 -41.98 -7.90 -10.80
N GLU A 89 -41.77 -6.87 -9.98
CA GLU A 89 -42.76 -6.48 -8.97
C GLU A 89 -42.84 -4.94 -8.85
N THR A 90 -43.92 -4.42 -9.45
CA THR A 90 -44.84 -3.39 -8.94
C THR A 90 -44.26 -2.17 -8.21
N THR A 91 -44.17 -1.09 -8.98
CA THR A 91 -44.52 0.31 -8.66
C THR A 91 -45.10 0.59 -7.26
N GLN A 92 -44.31 1.37 -6.49
CA GLN A 92 -44.68 2.40 -5.50
C GLN A 92 -45.52 2.03 -4.27
N THR A 93 -45.06 2.48 -3.08
CA THR A 93 -45.77 2.69 -1.78
C THR A 93 -44.74 2.39 -0.65
N LEU A 94 -44.24 3.26 0.23
CA LEU A 94 -44.69 4.50 0.88
C LEU A 94 -43.51 5.18 1.63
N GLY A 95 -43.65 6.47 1.92
CA GLY A 95 -42.86 7.20 2.93
C GLY A 95 -43.14 8.70 2.86
N LEU A 96 -44.38 9.13 3.06
CA LEU A 96 -44.83 9.82 4.29
C LEU A 96 -44.40 11.31 4.36
N GLU A 97 -45.22 12.20 3.77
CA GLU A 97 -45.53 13.53 4.31
C GLU A 97 -47.00 13.82 3.94
N ILE A 98 -47.96 13.51 4.80
CA ILE A 98 -48.67 14.45 5.69
C ILE A 98 -48.64 15.95 5.30
N SER A 99 -49.87 16.46 5.16
CA SER A 99 -50.34 17.84 5.39
C SER A 99 -50.31 18.89 4.26
N ASP A 100 -51.53 19.16 3.79
CA ASP A 100 -52.22 20.46 3.91
C ASP A 100 -52.29 21.41 2.69
N ALA A 101 -53.48 22.03 2.60
CA ALA A 101 -53.95 23.11 1.74
C ALA A 101 -54.04 22.83 0.23
N GLY A 102 -55.16 23.00 -0.46
CA GLY A 102 -56.36 23.77 -0.16
C GLY A 102 -56.76 24.54 -1.44
N HIS A 103 -58.01 24.33 -1.86
CA HIS A 103 -58.71 24.88 -3.02
C HIS A 103 -58.41 24.29 -4.41
#